data_AF-A0A9W7Y9L1-F1
#
_entry.id   AF-A0A9W7Y9L1-F1
#
_cell.length_a   1.000
_cell.length_b   1.000
_cell.length_c   1.000
_cell.angle_alpha   90.00
_cell.angle_beta   90.00
_cell.angle_gamma   90.00
#
_symmetry.space_group_name_H-M   'P 1'
#
loop_
_entity.id
_entity.type
_entity.pdbx_description
1 polymer ?
#
loop_
_entity_poly.entity_id
_entity_poly.type
_entity_poly.pdbx_seq_one_letter_code
_entity_poly.pdbx_strand_id
1 'polypeptide(L)'
;MHAGSRCVESDVRGKHKWHPWTVDENARLRRLATGYENRSIDWLAIGGELGKSSIACRVKYHQNQELGIADPSQGHVDATNQEVQRQLSQGHQIDWAQVSQAVGLDVLKCLEICQVDNGKARWTFDPNTFSWEMADWMKAFIADNYPAPATPNFRAASNYMWINRDDCIHMSNLLQGNIVWTDEIKARVVDMRSKGMQFKDIGKQLSPNLSAAKVVAMYHGLQQPPHSRLSPETKRLVRAFVDENAERCTYHELLQLAKVQF
;
A
#
# COMPACT_ATOMS: atom_id res chain seq x y z
N MET A 1 12.82 -36.28 -39.70
CA MET A 1 12.22 -36.89 -38.50
C MET A 1 13.33 -37.55 -37.69
N HIS A 2 13.43 -37.15 -36.42
CA HIS A 2 14.19 -37.69 -35.28
C HIS A 2 15.69 -37.97 -35.38
N ALA A 3 16.48 -36.94 -35.04
CA ALA A 3 17.74 -37.11 -34.34
C ALA A 3 17.47 -37.11 -32.82
N GLY A 4 17.53 -38.29 -32.20
CA GLY A 4 17.43 -38.47 -30.75
C GLY A 4 18.81 -38.45 -30.11
N SER A 5 19.22 -37.29 -29.58
CA SER A 5 20.36 -37.20 -28.67
C SER A 5 19.99 -37.81 -27.32
N ARG A 6 20.64 -38.92 -26.96
CA ARG A 6 20.69 -39.45 -25.60
C ARG A 6 21.63 -38.57 -24.78
N CYS A 7 21.07 -37.75 -23.89
CA CYS A 7 21.81 -37.20 -22.76
C CYS A 7 21.52 -38.06 -21.53
N VAL A 8 22.55 -38.83 -21.15
CA VAL A 8 22.93 -39.28 -19.80
C VAL A 8 21.86 -39.10 -18.71
N GLU A 9 21.14 -40.19 -18.42
CA GLU A 9 20.54 -40.41 -17.10
C GLU A 9 21.67 -40.71 -16.11
N SER A 10 22.11 -39.69 -15.38
CA SER A 10 22.89 -39.90 -14.16
C SER A 10 21.94 -40.23 -13.02
N ASP A 11 21.90 -41.52 -12.70
CA ASP A 11 21.41 -42.13 -11.47
C ASP A 11 21.89 -41.36 -10.24
N VAL A 12 20.95 -40.72 -9.53
CA VAL A 12 21.09 -40.45 -8.10
C VAL A 12 19.81 -40.94 -7.43
N ARG A 13 19.73 -42.27 -7.27
CA ARG A 13 18.86 -42.93 -6.29
C ARG A 13 19.27 -42.58 -4.86
N GLY A 14 19.04 -41.33 -4.47
CA GLY A 14 18.86 -40.95 -3.08
C GLY A 14 17.43 -41.26 -2.68
N LYS A 15 17.23 -42.27 -1.83
CA LYS A 15 15.93 -42.53 -1.17
C LYS A 15 15.59 -41.33 -0.28
N HIS A 16 14.98 -40.29 -0.86
CA HIS A 16 14.32 -39.25 -0.08
C HIS A 16 13.12 -39.91 0.61
N LYS A 17 13.26 -40.18 1.92
CA LYS A 17 12.11 -40.42 2.79
C LYS A 17 11.20 -39.21 2.65
N TRP A 18 10.10 -39.36 1.92
CA TRP A 18 9.06 -38.34 1.87
C TRP A 18 8.45 -38.26 3.26
N HIS A 19 8.89 -37.29 4.05
CA HIS A 19 8.24 -37.00 5.31
C HIS A 19 6.79 -36.61 5.01
N PRO A 20 5.81 -37.29 5.63
CA PRO A 20 4.40 -36.94 5.46
C PRO A 20 4.17 -35.46 5.75
N TRP A 21 3.31 -34.82 4.95
CA TRP A 21 2.90 -33.44 5.19
C TRP A 21 1.92 -33.39 6.35
N THR A 22 2.25 -32.62 7.37
CA THR A 22 1.33 -32.30 8.48
C THR A 22 0.29 -31.27 8.04
N VAL A 23 -0.79 -31.14 8.82
CA VAL A 23 -1.83 -30.12 8.58
C VAL A 23 -1.23 -28.72 8.65
N ASP A 24 -0.34 -28.46 9.60
CA ASP A 24 0.32 -27.17 9.79
C ASP A 24 1.28 -26.82 8.66
N GLU A 25 2.07 -27.78 8.18
CA GLU A 25 2.94 -27.59 7.02
C GLU A 25 2.12 -27.28 5.75
N ASN A 26 0.95 -27.90 5.58
CA ASN A 26 0.05 -27.60 4.46
C ASN A 26 -0.56 -26.20 4.57
N ALA A 27 -0.98 -25.79 5.77
CA ALA A 27 -1.49 -24.43 6.00
C ALA A 27 -0.40 -23.37 5.79
N ARG A 28 0.84 -23.65 6.20
CA ARG A 28 1.98 -22.74 6.03
C ARG A 28 2.43 -22.67 4.57
N LEU A 29 2.51 -23.80 3.86
CA LEU A 29 2.78 -23.84 2.41
C LEU A 29 1.80 -22.97 1.62
N ARG A 30 0.51 -23.07 1.92
CA ARG A 30 -0.51 -22.25 1.25
C ARG A 30 -0.32 -20.77 1.55
N ARG A 31 -0.21 -20.37 2.82
CA ARG A 31 0.03 -18.95 3.20
C ARG A 31 1.23 -18.35 2.48
N LEU A 32 2.35 -19.08 2.44
CA LEU A 32 3.56 -18.63 1.78
C LEU A 32 3.37 -18.50 0.27
N ALA A 33 2.64 -19.41 -0.37
CA ALA A 33 2.36 -19.34 -1.80
C ALA A 33 1.36 -18.22 -2.17
N THR A 34 0.31 -17.99 -1.35
CA THR A 34 -0.70 -16.94 -1.58
C THR A 34 -0.12 -15.54 -1.44
N GLY A 35 0.94 -15.35 -0.64
CA GLY A 35 1.64 -14.06 -0.52
C GLY A 35 2.30 -13.56 -1.82
N TYR A 36 2.36 -14.39 -2.86
CA TYR A 36 2.90 -14.04 -4.18
C TYR A 36 1.80 -13.59 -5.16
N GLU A 37 0.76 -12.88 -4.69
CA GLU A 37 -0.53 -12.54 -5.35
C GLU A 37 -0.53 -12.12 -6.84
N ASN A 38 0.60 -11.90 -7.52
CA ASN A 38 0.73 -11.77 -8.99
C ASN A 38 2.18 -12.03 -9.50
N ARG A 39 3.01 -12.77 -8.76
CA ARG A 39 4.41 -13.03 -9.10
C ARG A 39 4.67 -14.53 -9.23
N SER A 40 5.73 -14.91 -9.94
CA SER A 40 6.19 -16.30 -9.94
C SER A 40 6.52 -16.72 -8.50
N ILE A 41 5.86 -17.76 -8.01
CA ILE A 41 6.08 -18.28 -6.65
C ILE A 41 7.52 -18.75 -6.52
N ASP A 42 8.23 -18.26 -5.50
CA ASP A 42 9.59 -18.69 -5.20
C ASP A 42 9.59 -19.98 -4.36
N TRP A 43 9.49 -21.11 -5.06
CA TRP A 43 9.48 -22.43 -4.43
C TRP A 43 10.77 -22.76 -3.69
N LEU A 44 11.90 -22.12 -4.02
CA LEU A 44 13.17 -22.36 -3.35
C LEU A 44 13.14 -21.71 -1.96
N ALA A 45 12.69 -20.46 -1.87
CA ALA A 45 12.50 -19.76 -0.60
C ALA A 45 11.50 -20.48 0.30
N ILE A 46 10.34 -20.87 -0.25
CA ILE A 46 9.29 -21.60 0.48
C ILE A 46 9.82 -22.96 0.99
N GLY A 47 10.59 -23.67 0.16
CA GLY A 47 11.22 -24.93 0.57
C GLY A 47 12.19 -24.75 1.73
N GLY A 48 13.02 -23.71 1.68
CA GLY A 48 13.92 -23.34 2.77
C GLY A 48 13.18 -23.07 4.08
N GLU A 49 12.06 -22.34 4.03
CA GLU A 49 11.28 -22.03 5.23
C GLU A 49 10.58 -23.27 5.83
N LEU A 50 10.11 -24.18 4.99
CA LEU A 50 9.40 -25.38 5.42
C LEU A 50 10.32 -26.57 5.73
N GLY A 51 11.64 -26.43 5.48
CA GLY A 51 12.56 -27.57 5.54
C GLY A 51 12.21 -28.67 4.55
N LYS A 52 11.61 -28.32 3.40
CA LYS A 52 11.20 -29.23 2.32
C LYS A 52 11.90 -28.86 1.01
N SER A 53 11.95 -29.79 0.06
CA SER A 53 12.43 -29.45 -1.29
C SER A 53 11.42 -28.57 -2.02
N SER A 54 11.91 -27.68 -2.89
CA SER A 54 11.08 -26.84 -3.76
C SER A 54 10.11 -27.66 -4.62
N ILE A 55 10.56 -28.82 -5.09
CA ILE A 55 9.74 -29.77 -5.86
C ILE A 55 8.60 -30.33 -4.99
N ALA A 56 8.89 -30.73 -3.74
CA ALA A 56 7.87 -31.23 -2.83
C ALA A 56 6.81 -30.17 -2.51
N CYS A 57 7.23 -28.92 -2.26
CA CYS A 57 6.33 -27.79 -2.02
C CYS A 57 5.41 -27.54 -3.23
N ARG A 58 5.98 -27.50 -4.44
CA ARG A 58 5.21 -27.28 -5.67
C ARG A 58 4.19 -28.40 -5.92
N VAL A 59 4.62 -29.66 -5.84
CA VAL A 59 3.75 -30.83 -6.05
C VAL A 59 2.61 -30.84 -5.02
N LYS A 60 2.93 -30.61 -3.74
CA LYS A 60 1.91 -30.60 -2.70
C LYS A 60 0.93 -29.45 -2.85
N TYR A 61 1.40 -28.27 -3.25
CA TYR A 61 0.55 -27.12 -3.51
C TYR A 61 -0.46 -27.41 -4.62
N HIS A 62 -0.02 -27.98 -5.76
CA HIS A 62 -0.93 -28.39 -6.84
C HIS A 62 -1.92 -29.46 -6.41
N GLN A 63 -1.47 -30.48 -5.64
CA GLN A 63 -2.37 -31.50 -5.09
C GLN A 63 -3.45 -30.89 -4.16
N ASN A 64 -3.09 -29.90 -3.35
CA ASN A 64 -4.06 -29.21 -2.48
C ASN A 64 -5.10 -28.42 -3.29
N GLN A 65 -4.70 -27.88 -4.45
CA GLN A 65 -5.61 -27.19 -5.38
C GLN A 65 -6.55 -28.18 -6.09
N GLU A 66 -6.02 -29.30 -6.59
CA GLU A 66 -6.80 -30.33 -7.29
C GLU A 66 -7.79 -31.06 -6.39
N LEU A 67 -7.43 -31.29 -5.12
CA LEU A 67 -8.27 -31.99 -4.15
C LEU A 67 -9.34 -31.09 -3.52
N GLY A 68 -9.42 -29.81 -3.89
CA GLY A 68 -10.39 -28.87 -3.34
C GLY A 68 -10.36 -28.82 -1.81
N ILE A 69 -9.20 -29.08 -1.18
CA ILE A 69 -9.04 -28.99 0.27
C ILE A 69 -9.21 -27.52 0.60
N ALA A 70 -10.44 -27.13 0.92
CA ALA A 70 -10.82 -25.78 1.26
C ALA A 70 -9.79 -25.24 2.25
N ASP A 71 -9.27 -24.06 1.96
CA ASP A 71 -8.46 -23.37 2.94
C ASP A 71 -9.37 -23.14 4.17
N PRO A 72 -8.99 -23.60 5.37
CA PRO A 72 -9.73 -23.26 6.57
C PRO A 72 -9.97 -21.74 6.69
N SER A 73 -9.04 -20.93 6.15
CA SER A 73 -9.21 -19.48 6.05
C SER A 73 -10.25 -19.04 5.02
N GLN A 74 -10.46 -19.79 3.93
CA GLN A 74 -11.53 -19.50 2.97
C GLN A 74 -12.91 -19.75 3.59
N GLY A 75 -13.07 -20.84 4.36
CA GLY A 75 -14.32 -21.09 5.09
C GLY A 75 -14.67 -19.95 6.07
N HIS A 76 -13.66 -19.40 6.75
CA HIS A 76 -13.86 -18.24 7.62
C HIS A 76 -14.16 -16.93 6.85
N VAL A 77 -13.52 -16.71 5.69
CA VAL A 77 -13.83 -15.59 4.80
C VAL A 77 -15.29 -15.68 4.34
N ASP A 78 -15.71 -16.84 3.86
CA ASP A 78 -17.07 -17.05 3.34
C ASP A 78 -18.11 -16.87 4.44
N ALA A 79 -17.88 -17.45 5.63
CA ALA A 79 -18.75 -17.29 6.79
C ALA A 79 -18.84 -15.82 7.25
N THR A 80 -17.71 -15.11 7.29
CA THR A 80 -17.68 -13.68 7.63
C THR A 80 -18.46 -12.85 6.62
N ASN A 81 -18.23 -13.07 5.33
CA ASN A 81 -18.92 -12.35 4.27
C ASN A 81 -20.43 -12.64 4.30
N GLN A 82 -20.82 -13.90 4.53
CA GLN A 82 -22.22 -14.30 4.59
C GLN A 82 -22.96 -13.62 5.74
N GLU A 83 -22.36 -13.59 6.93
CA GLU A 83 -22.97 -12.94 8.10
C GLU A 83 -23.08 -11.42 7.93
N VAL A 84 -22.05 -10.78 7.37
CA VAL A 84 -22.09 -9.35 7.03
C VAL A 84 -23.19 -9.06 6.01
N GLN A 85 -23.30 -9.85 4.93
CA GLN A 85 -24.36 -9.69 3.94
C GLN A 85 -25.75 -9.92 4.55
N ARG A 86 -25.89 -10.88 5.46
CA ARG A 86 -27.15 -11.13 6.19
C ARG A 86 -27.58 -9.88 6.96
N GLN A 87 -26.67 -9.26 7.72
CA GLN A 87 -26.99 -8.04 8.48
C GLN A 87 -27.33 -6.86 7.57
N LEU A 88 -26.58 -6.68 6.46
CA LEU A 88 -26.89 -5.65 5.46
C LEU A 88 -28.26 -5.85 4.82
N SER A 89 -28.64 -7.10 4.50
CA SER A 89 -29.95 -7.39 3.90
C SER A 89 -31.13 -7.11 4.84
N GLN A 90 -30.86 -7.05 6.16
CA GLN A 90 -31.82 -6.67 7.19
C GLN A 90 -31.86 -5.16 7.43
N GLY A 91 -31.03 -4.38 6.73
CA GLY A 91 -30.95 -2.93 6.92
C GLY A 91 -30.26 -2.51 8.23
N HIS A 92 -29.54 -3.42 8.89
CA HIS A 92 -28.82 -3.12 10.12
C HIS A 92 -27.44 -2.53 9.81
N GLN A 93 -26.94 -1.70 10.74
CA GLN A 93 -25.49 -1.46 10.82
C GLN A 93 -24.79 -2.75 11.21
N ILE A 94 -23.56 -2.95 10.73
CA ILE A 94 -22.84 -4.19 10.98
C ILE A 94 -22.37 -4.23 12.43
N ASP A 95 -22.86 -5.21 13.17
CA ASP A 95 -22.39 -5.57 14.49
C ASP A 95 -21.27 -6.60 14.36
N TRP A 96 -20.03 -6.11 14.42
CA TRP A 96 -18.84 -6.95 14.32
C TRP A 96 -18.67 -7.92 15.49
N ALA A 97 -19.24 -7.63 16.66
CA ALA A 97 -19.22 -8.58 17.79
C ALA A 97 -20.14 -9.77 17.48
N GLN A 98 -21.30 -9.54 16.88
CA GLN A 98 -22.17 -10.60 16.40
C GLN A 98 -21.52 -11.42 15.26
N VAL A 99 -20.86 -10.76 14.31
CA VAL A 99 -20.10 -11.43 13.24
C VAL A 99 -19.02 -12.35 13.84
N SER A 100 -18.23 -11.81 14.76
CA SER A 100 -17.18 -12.54 15.49
C SER A 100 -17.73 -13.77 16.20
N GLN A 101 -18.84 -13.63 16.93
CA GLN A 101 -19.50 -14.73 17.62
C GLN A 101 -20.02 -15.81 16.66
N ALA A 102 -20.60 -15.40 15.52
CA ALA A 102 -21.16 -16.33 14.54
C ALA A 102 -20.07 -17.13 13.81
N VAL A 103 -18.94 -16.51 13.50
CA VAL A 103 -17.83 -17.14 12.75
C VAL A 103 -16.85 -17.88 13.68
N GLY A 104 -16.81 -17.52 14.97
CA GLY A 104 -15.88 -18.09 15.95
C GLY A 104 -14.46 -17.54 15.83
N LEU A 105 -14.32 -16.28 15.38
CA LEU A 105 -13.05 -15.56 15.28
C LEU A 105 -13.10 -14.28 16.11
N ASP A 106 -11.96 -13.68 16.42
CA ASP A 106 -11.95 -12.34 17.02
C ASP A 106 -12.43 -11.27 16.02
N VAL A 107 -12.96 -10.18 16.57
CA VAL A 107 -13.51 -9.06 15.79
C VAL A 107 -12.49 -8.50 14.80
N LEU A 108 -11.23 -8.32 15.25
CA LEU A 108 -10.18 -7.78 14.39
C LEU A 108 -9.94 -8.71 13.21
N LYS A 109 -9.92 -10.03 13.42
CA LYS A 109 -9.73 -10.98 12.34
C LYS A 109 -10.89 -10.98 11.35
N CYS A 110 -12.13 -10.90 11.81
CA CYS A 110 -13.30 -10.72 10.94
C CYS A 110 -13.17 -9.44 10.08
N LEU A 111 -12.73 -8.34 10.68
CA LEU A 111 -12.47 -7.07 9.98
C LEU A 111 -11.36 -7.22 8.93
N GLU A 112 -10.30 -7.98 9.21
CA GLU A 112 -9.19 -8.18 8.27
C GLU A 112 -9.57 -9.05 7.07
N ILE A 113 -10.44 -10.04 7.24
CA ILE A 113 -10.73 -11.04 6.20
C ILE A 113 -12.02 -10.74 5.42
N CYS A 114 -12.89 -9.88 5.94
CA CYS A 114 -14.12 -9.50 5.25
C CYS A 114 -13.81 -8.81 3.91
N GLN A 115 -14.49 -9.29 2.86
CA GLN A 115 -14.34 -8.82 1.48
C GLN A 115 -15.61 -8.15 0.94
N VAL A 116 -16.56 -7.85 1.82
CA VAL A 116 -17.78 -7.12 1.44
C VAL A 116 -17.47 -5.65 1.28
N ASP A 117 -17.59 -5.14 0.05
CA ASP A 117 -17.42 -3.72 -0.27
C ASP A 117 -18.73 -3.01 -0.63
N ASN A 118 -19.82 -3.77 -0.82
CA ASN A 118 -21.13 -3.23 -1.17
C ASN A 118 -21.66 -2.31 -0.05
N GLY A 119 -22.06 -1.09 -0.43
CA GLY A 119 -22.68 -0.13 0.48
C GLY A 119 -21.70 0.66 1.35
N LYS A 120 -20.38 0.51 1.18
CA LYS A 120 -19.40 1.36 1.86
C LYS A 120 -19.48 2.80 1.37
N ALA A 121 -19.42 3.74 2.31
CA ALA A 121 -19.41 5.16 2.00
C ALA A 121 -18.11 5.55 1.27
N ARG A 122 -18.23 6.51 0.35
CA ARG A 122 -17.06 7.21 -0.20
C ARG A 122 -16.71 8.35 0.73
N TRP A 123 -15.43 8.50 1.01
CA TRP A 123 -14.92 9.66 1.74
C TRP A 123 -14.19 10.58 0.76
N THR A 124 -14.57 11.85 0.76
CA THR A 124 -14.01 12.87 -0.14
C THR A 124 -13.42 13.99 0.68
N PHE A 125 -12.14 14.29 0.44
CA PHE A 125 -11.49 15.43 1.03
C PHE A 125 -11.93 16.72 0.31
N ASP A 126 -12.57 17.63 1.04
CA ASP A 126 -12.87 18.99 0.57
C ASP A 126 -12.10 20.02 1.41
N PRO A 127 -11.08 20.70 0.86
CA PRO A 127 -10.25 21.64 1.62
C PRO A 127 -11.02 22.87 2.17
N ASN A 128 -12.30 23.05 1.82
CA ASN A 128 -13.14 24.13 2.32
C ASN A 128 -14.04 23.72 3.50
N THR A 129 -14.51 22.47 3.53
CA THR A 129 -15.55 22.01 4.46
C THR A 129 -15.11 20.84 5.33
N PHE A 130 -13.93 20.28 5.08
CA PHE A 130 -13.50 19.02 5.67
C PHE A 130 -13.28 19.10 7.19
N SER A 131 -13.71 18.04 7.89
CA SER A 131 -13.48 17.80 9.33
C SER A 131 -12.56 16.61 9.54
N TRP A 132 -11.56 16.75 10.41
CA TRP A 132 -10.62 15.68 10.75
C TRP A 132 -11.20 14.58 11.64
N GLU A 133 -12.41 14.73 12.16
CA GLU A 133 -13.03 13.79 13.11
C GLU A 133 -13.00 12.34 12.62
N MET A 134 -13.42 12.09 11.39
CA MET A 134 -13.41 10.75 10.81
C MET A 134 -11.99 10.20 10.63
N ALA A 135 -11.03 11.07 10.29
CA ALA A 135 -9.63 10.70 10.19
C ALA A 135 -9.00 10.40 11.56
N ASP A 136 -9.40 11.12 12.59
CA ASP A 136 -8.97 10.88 13.97
C ASP A 136 -9.54 9.55 14.49
N TRP A 137 -10.78 9.20 14.15
CA TRP A 137 -11.35 7.88 14.45
C TRP A 137 -10.57 6.75 13.77
N MET A 138 -10.23 6.90 12.48
CA MET A 138 -9.40 5.93 11.78
C MET A 138 -8.03 5.78 12.46
N LYS A 139 -7.41 6.91 12.82
CA LYS A 139 -6.11 6.95 13.46
C LYS A 139 -6.13 6.25 14.82
N ALA A 140 -7.18 6.48 15.63
CA ALA A 140 -7.37 5.80 16.90
C ALA A 140 -7.52 4.30 16.71
N PHE A 141 -8.40 3.85 15.80
CA PHE A 141 -8.55 2.44 15.47
C PHE A 141 -7.22 1.79 15.06
N ILE A 142 -6.45 2.46 14.19
CA ILE A 142 -5.14 1.95 13.75
C ILE A 142 -4.16 1.87 14.91
N ALA A 143 -4.10 2.89 15.78
CA ALA A 143 -3.19 2.90 16.92
C ALA A 143 -3.49 1.77 17.91
N ASP A 144 -4.77 1.50 18.16
CA ASP A 144 -5.23 0.49 19.13
C ASP A 144 -5.03 -0.95 18.62
N ASN A 145 -5.16 -1.17 17.30
CA ASN A 145 -5.16 -2.52 16.71
C ASN A 145 -3.86 -2.87 15.97
N TYR A 146 -3.09 -1.87 15.54
CA TYR A 146 -1.86 -2.02 14.78
C TYR A 146 -0.75 -1.12 15.35
N PRO A 147 -0.33 -1.31 16.61
CA PRO A 147 0.74 -0.52 17.21
C PRO A 147 2.06 -0.73 16.46
N ALA A 148 2.87 0.32 16.37
CA ALA A 148 4.17 0.25 15.72
C ALA A 148 5.04 -0.88 16.33
N PRO A 149 5.76 -1.66 15.50
CA PRO A 149 6.04 -1.44 14.08
C PRO A 149 5.06 -2.11 13.11
N ALA A 150 3.90 -2.58 13.58
CA ALA A 150 2.93 -3.25 12.70
C ALA A 150 2.45 -2.32 11.59
N THR A 151 2.36 -2.84 10.36
CA THR A 151 1.77 -2.12 9.25
C THR A 151 0.26 -2.07 9.42
N PRO A 152 -0.39 -0.89 9.30
CA PRO A 152 -1.84 -0.79 9.37
C PRO A 152 -2.54 -1.65 8.31
N ASN A 153 -3.58 -2.39 8.70
CA ASN A 153 -4.45 -3.08 7.76
C ASN A 153 -5.63 -2.19 7.37
N PHE A 154 -5.51 -1.51 6.22
CA PHE A 154 -6.57 -0.61 5.73
C PHE A 154 -7.86 -1.31 5.31
N ARG A 155 -7.86 -2.64 5.11
CA ARG A 155 -9.10 -3.41 4.92
C ARG A 155 -9.89 -3.48 6.24
N ALA A 156 -9.20 -3.72 7.35
CA ALA A 156 -9.83 -3.71 8.66
C ALA A 156 -10.36 -2.31 9.03
N ALA A 157 -9.59 -1.25 8.80
CA ALA A 157 -10.06 0.13 9.01
C ALA A 157 -11.28 0.46 8.12
N SER A 158 -11.22 0.07 6.85
CA SER A 158 -12.33 0.21 5.89
C SER A 158 -13.61 -0.51 6.36
N ASN A 159 -13.48 -1.73 6.85
CA ASN A 159 -14.59 -2.52 7.36
C ASN A 159 -15.13 -1.97 8.69
N TYR A 160 -14.25 -1.48 9.57
CA TYR A 160 -14.63 -0.90 10.86
C TYR A 160 -15.41 0.40 10.69
N MET A 161 -14.94 1.28 9.82
CA MET A 161 -15.57 2.58 9.56
C MET A 161 -16.68 2.53 8.52
N TRP A 162 -16.83 1.40 7.83
CA TRP A 162 -17.70 1.24 6.67
C TRP A 162 -17.43 2.25 5.54
N ILE A 163 -16.15 2.56 5.31
CA ILE A 163 -15.66 3.49 4.28
C ILE A 163 -14.84 2.73 3.27
N ASN A 164 -14.83 3.17 2.02
CA ASN A 164 -14.03 2.58 0.96
C ASN A 164 -12.53 2.51 1.31
N ARG A 165 -11.88 1.37 1.01
CA ARG A 165 -10.49 1.11 1.43
C ARG A 165 -9.51 2.14 0.90
N ASP A 166 -9.64 2.52 -0.37
CA ASP A 166 -8.76 3.50 -0.99
C ASP A 166 -8.89 4.87 -0.34
N ASP A 167 -10.08 5.19 0.19
CA ASP A 167 -10.29 6.44 0.90
C ASP A 167 -9.65 6.42 2.29
N CYS A 168 -9.66 5.28 2.99
CA CYS A 168 -8.88 5.11 4.23
C CYS A 168 -7.37 5.28 3.99
N ILE A 169 -6.85 4.74 2.87
CA ILE A 169 -5.46 4.93 2.47
C ILE A 169 -5.19 6.42 2.18
N HIS A 170 -6.07 7.07 1.42
CA HIS A 170 -5.94 8.48 1.09
C HIS A 170 -5.96 9.37 2.34
N MET A 171 -6.90 9.11 3.26
CA MET A 171 -7.02 9.76 4.55
C MET A 171 -5.76 9.58 5.40
N SER A 172 -5.16 8.38 5.43
CA SER A 172 -3.90 8.13 6.14
C SER A 172 -2.73 8.89 5.54
N ASN A 173 -2.64 8.96 4.21
CA ASN A 173 -1.63 9.76 3.53
C ASN A 173 -1.76 11.25 3.90
N LEU A 174 -2.99 11.77 3.89
CA LEU A 174 -3.26 13.14 4.30
C LEU A 174 -2.88 13.37 5.76
N LEU A 175 -3.21 12.47 6.69
CA LEU A 175 -2.78 12.57 8.09
C LEU A 175 -1.26 12.62 8.23
N GLN A 176 -0.50 11.97 7.35
CA GLN A 176 0.97 11.99 7.34
C GLN A 176 1.58 13.23 6.65
N GLY A 177 0.75 14.17 6.17
CA GLY A 177 1.22 15.34 5.42
C GLY A 177 1.62 15.02 3.98
N ASN A 178 1.14 13.90 3.43
CA ASN A 178 1.29 13.51 2.04
C ASN A 178 0.04 13.93 1.26
N ILE A 179 0.03 15.20 0.84
CA ILE A 179 -1.06 15.79 0.07
C ILE A 179 -0.78 15.77 -1.43
N VAL A 180 -1.80 15.47 -2.21
CA VAL A 180 -1.78 15.66 -3.67
C VAL A 180 -2.18 17.11 -3.95
N TRP A 181 -1.33 17.86 -4.65
CA TRP A 181 -1.59 19.27 -4.96
C TRP A 181 -2.52 19.40 -6.18
N THR A 182 -3.82 19.25 -5.97
CA THR A 182 -4.84 19.54 -6.99
C THR A 182 -4.98 21.05 -7.23
N ASP A 183 -5.64 21.42 -8.31
CA ASP A 183 -5.88 22.83 -8.61
C ASP A 183 -6.82 23.48 -7.60
N GLU A 184 -7.79 22.74 -7.03
CA GLU A 184 -8.61 23.27 -5.93
C GLU A 184 -7.77 23.53 -4.68
N ILE A 185 -6.88 22.60 -4.30
CA ILE A 185 -6.02 22.77 -3.12
C ILE A 185 -5.06 23.93 -3.32
N LYS A 186 -4.46 24.07 -4.51
CA LYS A 186 -3.59 25.21 -4.84
C LYS A 186 -4.35 26.53 -4.75
N ALA A 187 -5.53 26.61 -5.37
CA ALA A 187 -6.38 27.80 -5.32
C ALA A 187 -6.75 28.16 -3.88
N ARG A 188 -7.05 27.16 -3.05
CA ARG A 188 -7.35 27.35 -1.63
C ARG A 188 -6.15 27.87 -0.84
N VAL A 189 -4.94 27.38 -1.10
CA VAL A 189 -3.72 27.94 -0.47
C VAL A 189 -3.53 29.40 -0.87
N VAL A 190 -3.75 29.75 -2.14
CA VAL A 190 -3.64 31.13 -2.61
C VAL A 190 -4.66 32.04 -1.91
N ASP A 191 -5.92 31.60 -1.80
CA ASP A 191 -6.98 32.30 -1.07
C ASP A 191 -6.65 32.49 0.42
N MET A 192 -6.20 31.43 1.11
CA MET A 192 -5.81 31.56 2.53
C MET A 192 -4.62 32.51 2.69
N ARG A 193 -3.66 32.49 1.76
CA ARG A 193 -2.50 33.37 1.82
C ARG A 193 -2.85 34.83 1.54
N SER A 194 -3.77 35.10 0.60
CA SER A 194 -4.23 36.47 0.32
C SER A 194 -4.98 37.08 1.51
N LYS A 195 -5.61 36.24 2.34
CA LYS A 195 -6.23 36.62 3.63
C LYS A 195 -5.22 36.80 4.78
N GLY A 196 -3.91 36.70 4.51
CA GLY A 196 -2.85 36.93 5.49
C GLY A 196 -2.45 35.72 6.33
N MET A 197 -3.03 34.54 6.09
CA MET A 197 -2.73 33.33 6.87
C MET A 197 -1.27 32.89 6.70
N GLN A 198 -0.61 32.52 7.80
CA GLN A 198 0.77 32.04 7.75
C GLN A 198 0.84 30.63 7.17
N PHE A 199 1.92 30.31 6.44
CA PHE A 199 2.07 28.99 5.78
C PHE A 199 2.00 27.80 6.74
N LYS A 200 2.42 27.97 8.00
CA LYS A 200 2.29 26.95 9.04
C LYS A 200 0.82 26.63 9.36
N ASP A 201 -0.03 27.66 9.37
CA ASP A 201 -1.44 27.54 9.74
C ASP A 201 -2.24 27.02 8.54
N ILE A 202 -1.89 27.46 7.32
CA ILE A 202 -2.36 26.86 6.07
C ILE A 202 -2.04 25.37 6.03
N GLY A 203 -0.81 24.99 6.38
CA GLY A 203 -0.37 23.60 6.47
C GLY A 203 -1.29 22.79 7.37
N LYS A 204 -1.47 23.24 8.62
CA LYS A 204 -2.32 22.60 9.62
C LYS A 204 -3.79 22.48 9.20
N GLN A 205 -4.34 23.46 8.47
CA GLN A 205 -5.72 23.38 7.96
C GLN A 205 -5.87 22.28 6.92
N LEU A 206 -4.89 22.14 6.01
CA LEU A 206 -4.93 21.13 4.95
C LEU A 206 -4.53 19.74 5.42
N SER A 207 -3.66 19.63 6.43
CA SER A 207 -3.28 18.37 7.05
C SER A 207 -2.54 18.61 8.37
N PRO A 208 -2.83 17.83 9.44
CA PRO A 208 -2.21 18.02 10.75
C PRO A 208 -0.68 17.96 10.73
N ASN A 209 -0.10 17.15 9.84
CA ASN A 209 1.34 16.94 9.73
C ASN A 209 1.95 17.54 8.45
N LEU A 210 1.22 18.39 7.73
CA LEU A 210 1.76 19.07 6.56
C LEU A 210 2.70 20.21 6.98
N SER A 211 3.99 20.04 6.69
CA SER A 211 5.00 21.05 7.00
C SER A 211 4.78 22.35 6.24
N ALA A 212 5.05 23.49 6.88
CA ALA A 212 5.06 24.80 6.24
C ALA A 212 5.98 24.86 5.01
N ALA A 213 7.12 24.18 5.04
CA ALA A 213 8.07 24.15 3.93
C ALA A 213 7.46 23.58 2.64
N LYS A 214 6.67 22.50 2.74
CA LYS A 214 5.94 21.94 1.58
C LYS A 214 4.94 22.94 1.00
N VAL A 215 4.22 23.68 1.85
CA VAL A 215 3.27 24.72 1.43
C VAL A 215 4.00 25.89 0.76
N VAL A 216 5.09 26.36 1.35
CA VAL A 216 5.96 27.42 0.82
C VAL A 216 6.49 27.05 -0.57
N ALA A 217 7.07 25.86 -0.70
CA ALA A 217 7.63 25.38 -1.96
C ALA A 217 6.57 25.31 -3.07
N MET A 218 5.37 24.80 -2.74
CA MET A 218 4.25 24.78 -3.67
C MET A 218 3.82 26.19 -4.06
N TYR A 219 3.57 27.07 -3.08
CA TYR A 219 3.07 28.43 -3.31
C TYR A 219 4.03 29.28 -4.16
N HIS A 220 5.33 29.28 -3.84
CA HIS A 220 6.32 29.98 -4.67
C HIS A 220 6.47 29.36 -6.05
N GLY A 221 6.30 28.04 -6.18
CA GLY A 221 6.26 27.37 -7.47
C GLY A 221 5.11 27.83 -8.38
N LEU A 222 4.03 28.38 -7.82
CA LEU A 222 2.93 29.00 -8.58
C LEU A 222 3.22 30.44 -9.01
N GLN A 223 4.03 31.17 -8.22
CA GLN A 223 4.39 32.57 -8.49
C GLN A 223 5.53 32.70 -9.51
N GLN A 224 6.23 31.61 -9.78
CA GLN A 224 7.27 31.56 -10.79
C GLN A 224 6.65 31.74 -12.18
N PRO A 225 7.10 32.75 -12.97
CA PRO A 225 6.62 32.94 -14.34
C PRO A 225 6.78 31.65 -15.15
N PRO A 226 5.92 31.38 -16.15
CA PRO A 226 6.09 30.24 -17.05
C PRO A 226 7.50 30.16 -17.66
N HIS A 227 8.13 31.32 -17.85
CA HIS A 227 9.47 31.49 -18.41
C HIS A 227 10.63 31.18 -17.45
N SER A 228 10.38 31.01 -16.14
CA SER A 228 11.43 30.60 -15.18
C SER A 228 11.52 29.08 -15.01
N ARG A 229 10.62 28.31 -15.62
CA ARG A 229 10.84 26.88 -15.84
C ARG A 229 11.81 26.73 -17.01
N LEU A 230 13.09 26.52 -16.69
CA LEU A 230 14.10 26.17 -17.69
C LEU A 230 13.53 25.10 -18.63
N SER A 231 13.58 25.36 -19.94
CA SER A 231 13.09 24.41 -20.95
C SER A 231 13.87 23.09 -20.81
N PRO A 232 13.32 21.94 -21.27
CA PRO A 232 14.06 20.67 -21.27
C PRO A 232 15.41 20.75 -21.97
N GLU A 233 15.55 21.66 -22.93
CA GLU A 233 16.79 21.93 -23.65
C GLU A 233 17.75 22.77 -22.80
N THR A 234 17.27 23.85 -22.17
CA THR A 234 18.06 24.65 -21.24
C THR A 234 18.53 23.82 -20.03
N LYS A 235 17.71 22.91 -19.51
CA LYS A 235 18.10 21.96 -18.45
C LYS A 235 19.22 21.02 -18.90
N ARG A 236 19.18 20.55 -20.16
CA ARG A 236 20.23 19.72 -20.74
C ARG A 236 21.53 20.50 -20.91
N LEU A 237 21.45 21.74 -21.39
CA LEU A 237 22.60 22.63 -21.55
C LEU A 237 23.25 22.97 -20.20
N VAL A 238 22.44 23.33 -19.19
CA VAL A 238 22.94 23.61 -17.84
C VAL A 238 23.58 22.37 -17.22
N ARG A 239 23.00 21.17 -17.42
CA ARG A 239 23.57 19.92 -16.89
C ARG A 239 24.89 19.57 -17.58
N ALA A 240 24.95 19.64 -18.92
CA ALA A 240 26.19 19.41 -19.66
C ALA A 240 27.29 20.41 -19.26
N PHE A 241 26.92 21.68 -19.08
CA PHE A 241 27.83 22.72 -18.60
C PHE A 241 28.36 22.43 -17.19
N VAL A 242 27.50 21.99 -16.27
CA VAL A 242 27.93 21.60 -14.91
C VAL A 242 28.83 20.38 -14.97
N ASP A 243 28.46 19.34 -15.72
CA ASP A 243 29.23 18.09 -15.82
C ASP A 243 30.63 18.32 -16.42
N GLU A 244 30.76 19.20 -17.42
CA GLU A 244 32.05 19.54 -18.04
C GLU A 244 32.98 20.33 -17.10
N ASN A 245 32.41 21.10 -16.18
CA ASN A 245 33.17 22.03 -15.33
C ASN A 245 33.26 21.59 -13.86
N ALA A 246 32.51 20.57 -13.43
CA ALA A 246 32.43 20.13 -12.04
C ALA A 246 33.76 19.61 -11.47
N GLU A 247 34.63 19.04 -12.32
CA GLU A 247 35.95 18.57 -11.90
C GLU A 247 36.99 19.70 -11.82
N ARG A 248 36.69 20.88 -12.40
CA ARG A 248 37.64 21.98 -12.59
C ARG A 248 37.31 23.23 -11.79
N CYS A 249 36.07 23.37 -11.34
CA CYS A 249 35.58 24.57 -10.68
C CYS A 249 34.88 24.21 -9.36
N THR A 250 35.02 25.07 -8.36
CA THR A 250 34.19 25.02 -7.16
C THR A 250 32.75 25.41 -7.50
N TYR A 251 31.79 25.01 -6.65
CA TYR A 251 30.39 25.36 -6.82
C TYR A 251 30.15 26.88 -6.95
N HIS A 252 30.94 27.70 -6.23
CA HIS A 252 30.81 29.15 -6.31
C HIS A 252 31.28 29.70 -7.66
N GLU A 253 32.38 29.18 -8.21
CA GLU A 253 32.89 29.55 -9.53
C GLU A 253 31.95 29.10 -10.65
N LEU A 254 31.38 27.89 -10.54
CA LEU A 254 30.34 27.40 -11.45
C LEU A 254 29.12 28.33 -11.48
N LEU A 255 28.69 28.83 -10.32
CA LEU A 255 27.59 29.79 -10.22
C LEU A 255 27.91 31.13 -10.89
N GLN A 256 29.16 31.59 -10.86
CA GLN A 256 29.54 32.82 -11.55
C GLN A 256 29.67 32.60 -13.06
N LEU A 257 30.26 31.49 -13.49
CA LEU A 257 30.38 31.15 -14.92
C LEU A 257 29.02 30.92 -15.57
N ALA A 258 28.10 30.23 -14.88
CA ALA A 258 26.75 29.99 -15.37
C ALA A 258 25.96 31.28 -15.59
N LYS A 259 26.16 32.32 -14.76
CA LYS A 259 25.52 33.64 -14.93
C LYS A 259 26.02 34.44 -16.12
N VAL A 260 27.22 34.14 -16.61
CA VAL A 260 27.78 34.77 -17.82
C VAL A 260 27.29 34.05 -19.07
N GLN A 261 27.09 32.73 -18.96
CA GLN A 261 26.73 31.85 -20.08
C GLN A 261 25.22 31.77 -20.35
N PHE A 262 24.38 31.97 -19.33
CA PHE A 262 22.91 31.84 -19.37
C PHE A 262 22.23 33.01 -18.65
#